data_AF-A0A2R3JSC4-F1
#
_entry.id   AF-A0A2R3JSC4-F1
#
_cell.length_a   1.000
_cell.length_b   1.000
_cell.length_c   1.000
_cell.angle_alpha   90.00
_cell.angle_beta   90.00
_cell.angle_gamma   90.00
#
_symmetry.space_group_name_H-M   'P 1'
#
loop_
_entity.id
_entity.type
_entity.pdbx_description
1 polymer ?
#
loop_
_entity_poly.entity_id
_entity_poly.type
_entity_poly.pdbx_seq_one_letter_code
_entity_poly.pdbx_strand_id
1 'polypeptide(L)' 'MIKRDNDISSFIKLMNNEIDFYKEKNNPDWTPEKNSGFKSGLSYVRNLLKRLEKEINRV' A
#
# COMPACT_ATOMS: atom_id res chain seq x y z
N MET A 1 -9.33 -0.23 28.88
CA MET A 1 -9.45 -0.95 27.59
C MET A 1 -8.68 -0.13 26.56
N ILE A 2 -7.43 -0.51 26.25
CA ILE A 2 -6.61 0.24 25.28
C ILE A 2 -7.26 0.01 23.91
N LYS A 3 -7.83 1.06 23.31
CA LYS A 3 -8.25 1.03 21.91
C LYS A 3 -7.00 0.76 21.09
N ARG A 4 -6.83 -0.47 20.62
CA ARG A 4 -5.96 -0.72 19.47
C ARG A 4 -6.74 -0.17 18.28
N ASP A 5 -6.59 1.14 18.03
CA ASP A 5 -6.93 1.66 16.73
C ASP A 5 -6.13 0.81 15.73
N ASN A 6 -6.83 0.11 14.84
CA ASN A 6 -6.22 -0.91 13.98
C ASN A 6 -5.25 -0.21 13.02
N ASP A 7 -3.96 -0.11 13.41
CA ASP A 7 -2.90 0.61 12.67
C ASP A 7 -2.87 0.24 11.17
N ILE A 8 -3.24 -1.01 10.87
CA ILE A 8 -3.28 -1.55 9.50
C ILE A 8 -4.27 -0.80 8.61
N SER A 9 -5.44 -0.40 9.09
CA SER A 9 -6.40 0.35 8.28
C SER A 9 -5.84 1.73 7.88
N SER A 10 -5.09 2.38 8.79
CA SER A 10 -4.37 3.62 8.52
C SER A 10 -3.26 3.42 7.49
N PHE A 11 -2.50 2.33 7.59
CA PHE A 11 -1.48 1.97 6.58
C PHE A 11 -2.10 1.66 5.22
N ILE A 12 -3.24 0.97 5.16
CA ILE A 12 -3.95 0.72 3.89
C ILE A 12 -4.37 2.04 3.25
N LYS A 13 -4.88 3.00 4.04
CA LYS A 13 -5.24 4.33 3.57
C LYS A 13 -4.02 5.08 3.03
N LEU A 14 -2.91 5.06 3.76
CA LEU A 14 -1.64 5.65 3.31
C LEU A 14 -1.22 5.05 1.97
N MET A 15 -1.23 3.72 1.84
CA MET A 15 -0.83 3.05 0.60
C MET A 15 -1.76 3.39 -0.57
N ASN A 16 -3.06 3.59 -0.35
CA ASN A 16 -3.96 4.06 -1.42
C ASN A 16 -3.55 5.46 -1.90
N ASN A 17 -3.24 6.37 -0.97
CA ASN A 17 -2.79 7.73 -1.32
C ASN A 17 -1.48 7.69 -2.13
N GLU A 18 -0.52 6.85 -1.72
CA GLU A 18 0.74 6.67 -2.45
C GLU A 18 0.49 6.12 -3.86
N ILE A 19 -0.35 5.09 -4.00
CA ILE A 19 -0.72 4.53 -5.31
C ILE A 19 -1.36 5.60 -6.20
N ASP A 20 -2.29 6.39 -5.65
CA ASP A 20 -2.97 7.44 -6.40
C ASP A 20 -2.02 8.58 -6.80
N PHE A 21 -1.06 8.92 -5.95
CA PHE A 21 -0.03 9.91 -6.25
C PHE A 21 0.92 9.44 -7.35
N TYR A 22 1.34 8.17 -7.31
CA TYR A 22 2.29 7.61 -8.27
C TYR A 22 1.64 6.99 -9.52
N LYS A 23 0.31 6.94 -9.63
CA LYS A 23 -0.37 6.40 -10.83
C LYS A 23 0.11 7.10 -12.11
N GLU A 24 0.21 8.43 -12.05
CA GLU A 24 0.58 9.32 -13.16
C GLU A 24 1.99 9.87 -13.06
N LYS A 25 2.71 9.63 -11.95
CA LYS A 25 4.09 10.09 -11.76
C LYS A 25 5.08 8.97 -12.07
N ASN A 26 6.10 9.32 -12.84
CA ASN A 26 7.29 8.51 -13.05
C ASN A 26 8.50 9.28 -12.53
N ASN A 27 9.49 8.56 -12.03
CA ASN A 27 10.81 9.12 -11.82
C ASN A 27 11.53 9.17 -13.19
N PRO A 28 11.98 10.34 -13.66
CA PRO A 28 12.63 10.48 -14.97
C PRO A 28 13.99 9.79 -15.03
N ASP A 29 14.65 9.58 -13.89
CA ASP A 29 15.97 8.91 -13.82
C ASP A 29 15.85 7.38 -13.82
N TRP A 30 14.64 6.84 -13.84
CA TRP A 30 14.37 5.41 -13.78
C TRP A 30 13.93 4.87 -15.12
N THR A 31 14.32 3.62 -15.41
CA THR A 31 13.82 2.92 -16.59
C THR A 31 12.29 2.72 -16.48
N PRO A 32 11.60 2.51 -17.62
CA PRO A 32 10.17 2.20 -17.61
C PRO A 32 9.82 0.99 -16.74
N GLU A 33 10.67 -0.04 -16.75
CA GLU A 33 10.49 -1.27 -15.96
C GLU A 33 10.61 -0.99 -14.46
N LYS A 34 11.56 -0.14 -14.06
CA LYS A 34 11.74 0.25 -12.66
C LYS A 34 10.56 1.07 -12.15
N ASN A 35 10.05 2.00 -12.96
CA ASN A 35 8.84 2.76 -12.64
C ASN A 35 7.62 1.83 -12.51
N SER A 36 7.43 0.92 -13.47
CA SER A 36 6.34 -0.07 -13.45
C SER A 36 6.43 -1.01 -12.24
N GLY A 37 7.64 -1.50 -11.94
CA GLY A 37 7.93 -2.36 -10.79
C GLY A 37 7.66 -1.66 -9.46
N PHE A 38 8.03 -0.39 -9.32
CA PHE A 38 7.71 0.41 -8.13
C PHE A 38 6.20 0.53 -7.92
N LYS A 39 5.43 0.91 -8.95
CA LYS A 39 3.96 1.02 -8.88
C LYS A 39 3.29 -0.32 -8.53
N SER A 40 3.80 -1.40 -9.11
CA SER A 40 3.36 -2.76 -8.81
C SER A 40 3.68 -3.15 -7.35
N GLY A 41 4.85 -2.74 -6.85
CA GLY A 41 5.27 -2.94 -5.46
C GLY A 41 4.35 -2.24 -4.46
N LEU A 42 3.95 -0.99 -4.72
CA LEU A 42 2.97 -0.28 -3.88
C LEU A 42 1.65 -1.05 -3.78
N SER A 43 1.15 -1.54 -4.92
CA SER A 43 -0.07 -2.35 -4.98
C SER A 43 0.07 -3.67 -4.24
N TYR A 44 1.23 -4.32 -4.35
CA TYR A 44 1.55 -5.56 -3.64
C TYR A 44 1.50 -5.37 -2.12
N VAL A 45 2.19 -4.35 -1.60
CA VAL A 45 2.22 -4.05 -0.16
C VAL A 45 0.82 -3.75 0.38
N ARG A 46 0.02 -2.93 -0.32
CA ARG A 46 -1.37 -2.69 0.05
C ARG A 46 -2.18 -3.98 0.14
N ASN A 47 -2.01 -4.89 -0.82
CA ASN A 47 -2.75 -6.15 -0.85
C ASN A 47 -2.34 -7.08 0.30
N LEU A 48 -1.05 -7.08 0.69
CA LEU A 48 -0.59 -7.79 1.89
C LEU A 48 -1.25 -7.23 3.15
N LEU A 49 -1.30 -5.91 3.32
CA LEU A 49 -1.94 -5.27 4.46
C LEU A 49 -3.43 -5.62 4.55
N LYS A 50 -4.15 -5.61 3.42
CA LYS A 50 -5.56 -6.04 3.37
C LYS A 50 -5.76 -7.50 3.77
N ARG A 51 -4.82 -8.39 3.39
CA ARG A 51 -4.85 -9.79 3.83
C ARG A 51 -4.63 -9.89 5.33
N LEU A 52 -3.64 -9.16 5.86
CA LEU A 52 -3.34 -9.15 7.28
C LEU A 52 -4.53 -8.62 8.12
N GLU A 53 -5.16 -7.52 7.68
CA GLU A 53 -6.37 -6.97 8.29
C GLU A 53 -7.50 -8.01 8.36
N LYS A 54 -7.69 -8.76 7.27
CA LYS A 54 -8.70 -9.82 7.21
C LYS A 54 -8.41 -10.96 8.18
N GLU A 55 -7.15 -11.39 8.31
CA GLU A 55 -6.79 -12.46 9.24
C GLU A 55 -6.92 -12.00 10.71
N ILE A 56 -6.59 -10.75 11.03
CA ILE A 56 -6.79 -10.19 12.38
C ILE A 56 -8.27 -10.13 12.74
N ASN A 57 -9.13 -9.68 11.81
CA ASN A 57 -10.56 -9.55 12.06
C ASN A 57 -11.32 -10.89 12.04
N ARG A 58 -10.65 -12.01 11.73
CA ARG A 58 -11.22 -13.37 11.80
C ARG A 58 -11.07 -14.02 13.16
N VAL A 59 -10.14 -13.52 13.99
CA VAL A 59 -9.86 -13.97 15.36
C VAL A 59 -10.74 -13.20 16.33
#